data_AF-A0A9E2RKA6-F1
#
_entry.id   AF-A0A9E2RKA6-F1
#
_cell.length_a   1.000
_cell.length_b   1.000
_cell.length_c   1.000
_cell.angle_alpha   90.00
_cell.angle_beta   90.00
_cell.angle_gamma   90.00
#
_symmetry.space_group_name_H-M   'P 1'
#
loop_
_entity.id
_entity.type
_entity.pdbx_description
1 polymer ?
#
loop_
_entity_poly.entity_id
_entity_poly.type
_entity_poly.pdbx_seq_one_letter_code
_entity_poly.pdbx_strand_id
1 'polypeptide(L)'
;MKPGHTKALSAATLTFLRPLVRIFLRNGLAAKTFFELAKQIYVEVARDECGVKGKKASISRIAILTGLTRKEVQLLLTNPETRSTASEEQYNRAARVIGGWLKDPAFGDGKGHPAPLQLNGRRGSFSALVK
;
A
#
# COMPACT_ATOMS: atom_id res chain seq x y z
N MET A 1 0.20 12.23 -27.31
CA MET A 1 -1.25 11.97 -27.17
C MET A 1 -2.01 13.27 -27.42
N LYS A 2 -3.17 13.23 -28.10
CA LYS A 2 -4.04 14.41 -28.23
C LYS A 2 -4.67 14.75 -26.87
N PRO A 3 -4.83 16.04 -26.50
CA PRO A 3 -5.31 16.45 -25.16
C PRO A 3 -6.65 15.83 -24.74
N GLY A 4 -7.55 15.59 -25.69
CA GLY A 4 -8.86 14.97 -25.43
C GLY A 4 -8.80 13.50 -25.01
N HIS A 5 -7.80 12.74 -25.50
CA HIS A 5 -7.67 11.32 -25.17
C HIS A 5 -7.23 11.09 -23.73
N THR A 6 -6.35 11.94 -23.20
CA THR A 6 -5.90 11.86 -21.81
C THR A 6 -7.06 12.07 -20.85
N LYS A 7 -7.93 13.06 -21.13
CA LYS A 7 -9.09 13.34 -20.28
C LYS A 7 -10.11 12.20 -20.27
N ALA A 8 -10.41 11.64 -21.44
CA ALA A 8 -11.31 10.48 -21.55
C ALA A 8 -10.74 9.25 -20.83
N LEU A 9 -9.44 8.97 -21.00
CA LEU A 9 -8.77 7.88 -20.32
C LEU A 9 -8.79 8.05 -18.80
N SER A 10 -8.48 9.25 -18.29
CA SER A 10 -8.57 9.52 -16.85
C SER A 10 -9.98 9.30 -16.30
N ALA A 11 -11.02 9.73 -17.01
CA ALA A 11 -12.41 9.52 -16.58
C ALA A 11 -12.78 8.03 -16.55
N ALA A 12 -12.38 7.26 -17.56
CA ALA A 12 -12.59 5.81 -17.60
C ALA A 12 -11.86 5.13 -16.45
N THR A 13 -10.58 5.45 -16.23
CA THR A 13 -9.79 4.90 -15.12
C THR A 13 -10.42 5.20 -13.76
N LEU A 14 -10.90 6.42 -13.52
CA LEU A 14 -11.60 6.77 -12.28
C LEU A 14 -12.91 5.98 -12.09
N THR A 15 -13.60 5.66 -13.18
CA THR A 15 -14.82 4.85 -13.17
C THR A 15 -14.52 3.42 -12.72
N PHE A 16 -13.41 2.83 -13.17
CA PHE A 16 -12.96 1.50 -12.72
C PHE A 16 -12.39 1.50 -11.30
N LEU A 17 -11.60 2.51 -10.94
CA LEU A 17 -10.95 2.56 -9.63
C LEU A 17 -11.93 2.80 -8.49
N ARG A 18 -13.01 3.55 -8.69
CA ARG A 18 -13.98 3.87 -7.63
C ARG A 18 -14.60 2.62 -6.95
N PRO A 19 -15.18 1.65 -7.67
CA PRO A 19 -15.72 0.44 -7.03
C PRO A 19 -14.62 -0.42 -6.38
N LEU A 20 -13.44 -0.49 -7.00
CA LEU A 20 -12.32 -1.28 -6.50
C LEU A 20 -11.74 -0.71 -5.19
N VAL A 21 -11.53 0.61 -5.13
CA VAL A 21 -11.13 1.31 -3.91
C VAL A 21 -12.19 1.18 -2.81
N ARG A 22 -13.48 1.15 -3.15
CA ARG A 22 -14.54 0.90 -2.15
C ARG A 22 -14.40 -0.49 -1.52
N ILE A 23 -14.05 -1.51 -2.30
CA ILE A 23 -13.78 -2.87 -1.79
C ILE A 23 -12.55 -2.86 -0.89
N PHE A 24 -11.48 -2.18 -1.31
CA PHE A 24 -10.25 -2.05 -0.53
C PHE A 24 -10.50 -1.43 0.85
N LEU A 25 -11.24 -0.32 0.90
CA LEU A 25 -11.59 0.33 2.16
C LEU A 25 -12.42 -0.57 3.08
N ARG A 26 -13.37 -1.35 2.53
CA ARG A 26 -14.18 -2.31 3.29
C ARG A 26 -13.36 -3.44 3.90
N ASN A 27 -12.25 -3.80 3.26
CA ASN A 27 -11.33 -4.84 3.72
C ASN A 27 -10.10 -4.26 4.43
N GLY A 28 -10.11 -2.96 4.77
CA GLY A 28 -9.03 -2.32 5.51
C GLY A 28 -7.73 -2.13 4.73
N LEU A 29 -7.73 -2.22 3.40
CA LEU A 29 -6.55 -2.03 2.57
C LEU A 29 -6.16 -0.54 2.50
N ALA A 30 -4.99 -0.23 3.06
CA ALA A 30 -4.43 1.12 3.06
C ALA A 30 -4.10 1.61 1.64
N ALA A 31 -4.31 2.90 1.38
CA ALA A 31 -3.96 3.53 0.10
C ALA A 31 -2.50 3.31 -0.31
N LYS A 32 -1.57 3.29 0.67
CA LYS A 32 -0.15 3.00 0.42
C LYS A 32 0.04 1.61 -0.19
N THR A 33 -0.63 0.59 0.34
CA THR A 33 -0.57 -0.78 -0.21
C THR A 33 -1.04 -0.80 -1.65
N PHE A 34 -2.18 -0.15 -1.95
CA PHE A 34 -2.67 -0.05 -3.31
C PHE A 34 -1.65 0.60 -4.25
N PHE A 35 -1.01 1.70 -3.83
CA PHE A 35 0.00 2.35 -4.65
C PHE A 35 1.23 1.45 -4.91
N GLU A 36 1.65 0.65 -3.93
CA GLU A 36 2.75 -0.29 -4.14
C GLU A 36 2.36 -1.43 -5.11
N LEU A 37 1.13 -1.95 -5.02
CA LEU A 37 0.60 -2.92 -6.00
C LEU A 37 0.51 -2.31 -7.40
N ALA A 38 0.05 -1.06 -7.52
CA ALA A 38 0.00 -0.36 -8.79
C ALA A 38 1.40 -0.20 -9.39
N LYS A 39 2.40 0.24 -8.61
CA LYS A 39 3.79 0.36 -9.08
C LYS A 39 4.34 -0.97 -9.60
N GLN A 40 4.05 -2.08 -8.90
CA GLN A 40 4.46 -3.41 -9.34
C GLN A 40 3.89 -3.74 -10.72
N ILE A 41 2.58 -3.59 -10.92
CA ILE A 41 1.92 -3.83 -12.22
C ILE A 41 2.50 -2.93 -13.32
N TYR A 42 2.76 -1.65 -13.02
CA TYR A 42 3.39 -0.73 -13.99
C TYR A 42 4.77 -1.22 -14.45
N VAL A 43 5.59 -1.73 -13.52
CA VAL A 43 6.93 -2.26 -13.83
C VAL A 43 6.84 -3.56 -14.63
N GLU A 44 5.91 -4.45 -14.28
CA GLU A 44 5.68 -5.72 -14.98
C GLU A 44 5.25 -5.49 -16.44
N VAL A 45 4.23 -4.67 -16.66
CA VAL A 45 3.76 -4.33 -18.02
C VAL A 45 4.86 -3.64 -18.81
N ALA A 46 5.58 -2.68 -18.21
CA ALA A 46 6.68 -2.00 -18.90
C ALA A 46 7.86 -2.93 -19.23
N ARG A 47 8.11 -3.96 -18.40
CA ARG A 47 9.16 -4.96 -18.66
C ARG A 47 8.79 -5.84 -19.86
N ASP A 48 7.55 -6.30 -19.90
CA ASP A 48 7.10 -7.36 -20.81
C ASP A 48 6.63 -6.82 -22.16
N GLU A 49 5.97 -5.65 -22.19
CA GLU A 49 5.35 -5.11 -23.41
C GLU A 49 6.16 -3.98 -24.07
N CYS A 50 7.06 -3.30 -23.34
CA CYS A 50 7.79 -2.13 -23.85
C CYS A 50 9.27 -2.41 -24.21
N GLY A 51 9.59 -3.69 -24.41
CA GLY A 51 10.88 -4.16 -24.91
C GLY A 51 11.19 -3.71 -26.34
N VAL A 52 12.45 -3.87 -26.77
CA VAL A 52 12.88 -3.56 -28.14
C VAL A 52 13.47 -4.81 -28.77
N LYS A 53 13.05 -5.14 -30.01
CA LYS A 53 13.61 -6.24 -30.83
C LYS A 53 13.63 -7.60 -30.09
N GLY A 54 12.50 -8.01 -29.51
CA GLY A 54 12.36 -9.31 -28.85
C GLY A 54 13.11 -9.46 -27.52
N LYS A 55 13.65 -8.38 -26.95
CA LYS A 55 14.30 -8.37 -25.64
C LYS A 55 13.46 -7.61 -24.62
N LYS A 56 13.38 -8.11 -23.38
CA LYS A 56 12.76 -7.42 -22.24
C LYS A 56 13.35 -6.02 -22.06
N ALA A 57 12.54 -5.07 -21.61
CA ALA A 57 13.00 -3.71 -21.38
C ALA A 57 14.07 -3.67 -20.26
N SER A 58 15.11 -2.84 -20.45
CA SER A 58 16.13 -2.63 -19.42
C SER A 58 15.56 -1.82 -18.24
N ILE A 59 16.17 -1.93 -17.06
CA ILE A 59 15.79 -1.18 -15.85
C ILE A 59 15.70 0.34 -16.14
N SER A 60 16.67 0.89 -16.87
CA SER A 60 16.69 2.32 -17.22
C SER A 60 15.50 2.71 -18.10
N ARG A 61 15.12 1.85 -19.06
CA ARG A 61 13.97 2.13 -19.93
C ARG A 61 12.65 2.02 -19.17
N ILE A 62 12.51 1.02 -18.32
CA ILE A 62 11.33 0.87 -17.46
C ILE A 62 11.16 2.10 -16.56
N ALA A 63 12.24 2.58 -15.94
CA ALA A 63 12.24 3.79 -15.13
C ALA A 63 11.74 5.02 -15.92
N ILE A 64 12.22 5.22 -17.15
CA ILE A 64 11.78 6.32 -18.02
C ILE A 64 10.29 6.21 -18.38
N LEU A 65 9.82 5.01 -18.72
CA LEU A 65 8.42 4.79 -19.15
C LEU A 65 7.41 4.92 -18.00
N THR A 66 7.78 4.44 -16.81
CA THR A 66 6.91 4.42 -15.64
C THR A 66 7.01 5.68 -14.79
N GLY A 67 8.09 6.46 -14.95
CA GLY A 67 8.41 7.60 -14.09
C GLY A 67 8.96 7.22 -12.71
N LEU A 68 9.24 5.93 -12.47
CA LEU A 68 9.82 5.43 -11.23
C LEU A 68 11.35 5.56 -11.22
N THR A 69 11.96 5.57 -10.04
CA THR A 69 13.41 5.56 -9.94
C THR A 69 13.98 4.19 -10.35
N ARG A 70 15.22 4.17 -10.88
CA ARG A 70 15.90 2.90 -11.21
C ARG A 70 16.00 1.95 -10.01
N LYS A 71 16.20 2.51 -8.79
CA LYS A 71 16.26 1.76 -7.54
C LYS A 71 14.92 1.08 -7.22
N GLU A 72 13.81 1.81 -7.35
CA GLU A 72 12.46 1.23 -7.16
C GLU A 72 12.17 0.15 -8.20
N VAL A 73 12.49 0.39 -9.47
CA VAL A 73 12.31 -0.61 -10.54
C VAL A 73 13.12 -1.86 -10.27
N GLN A 74 14.40 -1.72 -9.91
CA GLN A 74 15.25 -2.86 -9.57
C GLN A 74 14.68 -3.64 -8.39
N LEU A 75 14.24 -2.95 -7.34
CA LEU A 75 13.62 -3.59 -6.17
C LEU A 75 12.36 -4.39 -6.55
N LEU A 76 11.46 -3.79 -7.33
CA LEU A 76 10.22 -4.41 -7.78
C LEU A 76 10.45 -5.61 -8.71
N LEU A 77 11.52 -5.61 -9.49
CA LEU A 77 11.89 -6.73 -10.35
C LEU A 77 12.56 -7.88 -9.60
N THR A 78 13.33 -7.59 -8.55
CA THR A 78 14.06 -8.61 -7.78
C THR A 78 13.18 -9.27 -6.71
N ASN A 79 12.18 -8.55 -6.18
CA ASN A 79 11.41 -9.02 -5.02
C ASN A 79 9.89 -8.82 -5.17
N PRO A 80 9.23 -9.53 -6.10
CA PRO A 80 7.80 -9.38 -6.35
C PRO A 80 6.91 -9.87 -5.18
N GLU A 81 7.35 -10.88 -4.43
CA GLU A 81 6.55 -11.54 -3.38
C GLU A 81 6.66 -10.82 -2.01
N THR A 82 7.80 -10.23 -1.68
CA THR A 82 8.13 -9.78 -0.31
C THR A 82 7.40 -8.50 0.13
N ARG A 83 6.66 -7.83 -0.77
CA ARG A 83 5.93 -6.60 -0.43
C ARG A 83 4.45 -6.81 -0.13
N SER A 84 3.86 -7.92 -0.57
CA SER A 84 2.48 -8.29 -0.22
C SER A 84 2.37 -8.63 1.27
N THR A 85 3.39 -9.27 1.85
CA THR A 85 3.38 -9.74 3.25
C THR A 85 3.77 -8.68 4.27
N ALA A 86 4.60 -7.68 3.91
CA ALA A 86 4.99 -6.60 4.82
C ALA A 86 3.84 -5.60 5.14
N SER A 87 2.64 -5.85 4.61
CA SER A 87 1.50 -4.94 4.70
C SER A 87 0.50 -5.28 5.82
N GLU A 88 0.45 -6.52 6.32
CA GLU A 88 -0.51 -6.89 7.38
C GLU A 88 -0.32 -6.05 8.66
N GLU A 89 0.92 -5.71 9.03
CA GLU A 89 1.22 -4.87 10.20
C GLU A 89 0.99 -3.36 9.96
N GLN A 90 0.97 -2.93 8.69
CA GLN A 90 0.84 -1.52 8.31
C GLN A 90 -0.61 -1.14 7.91
N TYR A 91 -1.50 -2.13 7.83
CA TYR A 91 -2.72 -2.06 7.03
C TYR A 91 -3.76 -1.06 7.50
N ASN A 92 -3.79 -0.73 8.78
CA ASN A 92 -4.52 0.43 9.27
C ASN A 92 -3.97 0.78 10.64
N ARG A 93 -3.17 1.85 10.76
CA ARG A 93 -2.62 2.29 12.06
C ARG A 93 -3.70 2.34 13.13
N ALA A 94 -4.91 2.80 12.79
CA ALA A 94 -6.03 2.80 13.73
C ALA A 94 -6.48 1.38 14.08
N ALA A 95 -6.59 0.45 13.12
CA ALA A 95 -6.93 -0.95 13.42
C ALA A 95 -5.84 -1.66 14.23
N ARG A 96 -4.56 -1.35 14.02
CA ARG A 96 -3.45 -1.86 14.85
C ARG A 96 -3.57 -1.31 16.28
N VAL A 97 -3.82 -0.02 16.43
CA VAL A 97 -3.99 0.62 17.75
C VAL A 97 -5.20 0.06 18.48
N ILE A 98 -6.34 -0.09 17.80
CA ILE A 98 -7.57 -0.69 18.36
C ILE A 98 -7.33 -2.17 18.69
N GLY A 99 -6.68 -2.92 17.80
CA GLY A 99 -6.34 -4.32 18.02
C GLY A 99 -5.40 -4.51 19.22
N GLY A 100 -4.37 -3.67 19.34
CA GLY A 100 -3.50 -3.62 20.50
C GLY A 100 -4.27 -3.28 21.77
N TRP A 101 -5.13 -2.26 21.73
CA TRP A 101 -5.95 -1.91 22.89
C TRP A 101 -6.89 -3.04 23.35
N LEU A 102 -7.53 -3.76 22.42
CA LEU A 102 -8.45 -4.84 22.76
C LEU A 102 -7.76 -6.14 23.20
N LYS A 103 -6.56 -6.44 22.67
CA LYS A 103 -5.94 -7.77 22.80
C LYS A 103 -4.71 -7.79 23.70
N ASP A 104 -4.01 -6.67 23.87
CA ASP A 104 -2.78 -6.63 24.66
C ASP A 104 -3.10 -6.47 26.16
N PRO A 105 -2.73 -7.44 27.02
CA PRO A 105 -2.98 -7.38 28.46
C PRO A 105 -2.40 -6.13 29.13
N ALA A 106 -1.35 -5.52 28.56
CA ALA A 106 -0.76 -4.28 29.07
C ALA A 106 -1.71 -3.07 28.99
N PHE A 107 -2.76 -3.16 28.18
CA PHE A 107 -3.81 -2.16 28.00
C PHE A 107 -5.18 -2.64 28.51
N GLY A 108 -5.23 -3.79 29.18
CA GLY A 108 -6.44 -4.34 29.81
C GLY A 108 -6.66 -3.87 31.25
N ASP A 109 -7.88 -4.03 31.74
CA ASP A 109 -8.33 -3.69 33.09
C ASP A 109 -8.03 -4.80 34.14
N GLY A 110 -7.33 -5.87 33.72
CA GLY A 110 -7.06 -7.06 34.53
C GLY A 110 -8.24 -8.03 34.66
N LYS A 111 -9.41 -7.71 34.10
CA LYS A 111 -10.62 -8.55 34.10
C LYS A 111 -10.98 -9.08 32.71
N GLY A 112 -10.05 -8.95 31.75
CA GLY A 112 -10.23 -9.37 30.37
C GLY A 112 -10.90 -8.32 29.47
N HIS A 113 -11.10 -7.09 29.94
CA HIS A 113 -11.62 -5.99 29.14
C HIS A 113 -10.54 -4.92 28.88
N PRO A 114 -10.61 -4.17 27.77
CA PRO A 114 -9.74 -3.03 27.54
C PRO A 114 -9.96 -1.93 28.60
N ALA A 115 -8.87 -1.41 29.18
CA ALA A 115 -8.94 -0.32 30.16
C ALA A 115 -9.18 1.05 29.48
N PRO A 116 -9.78 2.03 30.19
CA PRO A 116 -9.87 3.41 29.69
C PRO A 116 -8.49 3.96 29.31
N LEU A 117 -8.35 4.37 28.05
CA LEU A 117 -7.07 4.72 27.47
C LEU A 117 -6.73 6.19 27.75
N GLN A 118 -5.75 6.45 28.62
CA GLN A 118 -5.26 7.81 28.84
C GLN A 118 -4.43 8.28 27.65
N LEU A 119 -4.50 9.58 27.32
CA LEU A 119 -3.73 10.16 26.23
C LEU A 119 -2.21 9.99 26.47
N ASN A 120 -1.76 10.31 27.68
CA ASN A 120 -0.37 10.24 28.11
C ASN A 120 -0.24 9.51 29.46
N GLY A 121 0.82 8.72 29.64
CA GLY A 121 1.07 7.99 30.88
C GLY A 121 2.18 6.95 30.73
N ARG A 122 2.76 6.51 31.87
CA ARG A 122 3.88 5.55 31.93
C ARG A 122 3.50 4.12 31.50
N ARG A 123 2.23 3.72 31.63
CA ARG A 123 1.68 2.41 31.22
C ARG A 123 0.25 2.60 30.69
N GLY A 124 -0.18 1.73 29.78
CA GLY A 124 -1.58 1.70 29.32
C GLY A 124 -2.06 2.96 28.60
N SER A 125 -1.17 3.72 27.94
CA SER A 125 -1.49 5.00 27.30
C SER A 125 -1.58 4.93 25.77
N PHE A 126 -2.36 5.81 25.17
CA PHE A 126 -2.47 5.94 23.71
C PHE A 126 -1.12 6.19 23.06
N SER A 127 -0.30 7.07 23.64
CA SER A 127 1.07 7.35 23.20
C SER A 127 1.98 6.12 23.14
N ALA A 128 1.72 5.08 23.93
CA ALA A 128 2.44 3.81 23.88
C ALA A 128 1.94 2.89 22.75
N LEU A 129 0.66 2.95 22.38
CA LEU A 129 0.05 2.12 21.32
C LEU A 129 0.37 2.58 19.90
N VAL A 130 0.58 3.89 19.70
CA VAL A 130 0.74 4.51 18.38
C VAL A 130 2.19 4.48 17.87
N LYS A 131 3.15 4.07 18.71
CA LYS A 131 4.57 4.00 18.36
C LYS A 131 4.90 2.96 17.29
#